data_AF-A2WSZ5-F1
#
_entry.id   AF-A2WSZ5-F1
#
_cell.length_a   1.000
_cell.length_b   1.000
_cell.length_c   1.000
_cell.angle_alpha   90.00
_cell.angle_beta   90.00
_cell.angle_gamma   90.00
#
_symmetry.space_group_name_H-M   'P 1'
#
loop_
_entity.id
_entity.type
_entity.pdbx_description
1 polymer ?
#
loop_
_entity_poly.entity_id
_entity_poly.type
_entity_poly.pdbx_seq_one_letter_code
_entity_poly.pdbx_strand_id
1 'polypeptide(L)' 'MPISLAFNKCPSPITCSTFNQDGSIFAYAVCYDWSKGAEKHNPSTAKTNIFLHSVQESEVKGKPRVNKK' A
#
# COMPACT_ATOMS: atom_id res chain seq x y z
N MET A 1 23.24 -6.66 -3.34
CA MET A 1 22.14 -6.02 -2.60
C MET A 1 20.83 -6.54 -3.17
N PRO A 2 20.06 -7.37 -2.45
CA PRO A 2 18.76 -7.81 -2.94
C PRO A 2 17.87 -6.58 -3.13
N ILE A 3 17.16 -6.52 -4.26
CA ILE A 3 16.09 -5.55 -4.48
C ILE A 3 15.01 -5.90 -3.45
N SER A 4 15.02 -5.23 -2.30
CA SER A 4 13.89 -5.27 -1.38
C SER A 4 12.68 -4.79 -2.19
N LEU A 5 11.65 -5.64 -2.31
CA LEU A 5 10.38 -5.21 -2.86
C LEU A 5 9.92 -4.02 -2.00
N ALA A 6 9.76 -2.84 -2.61
CA ALA A 6 9.42 -1.60 -1.90
C ALA A 6 8.19 -1.74 -0.98
N PHE A 7 7.30 -2.69 -1.27
CA PHE A 7 6.13 -2.98 -0.47
C PHE A 7 6.00 -4.48 -0.18
N ASN A 8 5.87 -4.81 1.11
CA ASN A 8 5.54 -6.16 1.55
C ASN A 8 4.04 -6.43 1.40
N LYS A 9 3.67 -7.69 1.19
CA LYS A 9 2.27 -8.10 1.15
C LYS A 9 1.59 -7.80 2.49
N CYS A 10 0.47 -7.08 2.45
CA CYS A 10 -0.34 -6.80 3.63
C CYS A 10 -1.13 -8.05 4.07
N PRO A 11 -1.35 -8.25 5.38
CA PRO A 11 -2.13 -9.38 5.91
C PRO A 11 -3.63 -9.24 5.67
N SER A 12 -4.10 -8.06 5.26
CA SER A 12 -5.50 -7.76 4.93
C SER A 12 -5.54 -6.76 3.76
N PRO A 13 -6.71 -6.55 3.14
CA PRO A 13 -6.87 -5.60 2.04
C PRO A 13 -6.42 -4.17 2.41
N ILE A 14 -5.97 -3.43 1.40
CA ILE A 14 -5.75 -1.99 1.50
C ILE A 14 -7.06 -1.31 1.10
N THR A 15 -7.70 -0.61 2.02
CA THR A 15 -9.05 -0.04 1.82
C THR A 15 -9.03 1.39 1.32
N CYS A 16 -8.01 2.15 1.70
CA CYS A 16 -7.80 3.51 1.22
C CYS A 16 -6.32 3.88 1.29
N SER A 17 -5.93 4.86 0.49
CA SER A 17 -4.58 5.41 0.48
C SER A 17 -4.58 6.86 0.03
N THR A 18 -3.55 7.60 0.42
CA THR A 18 -3.31 8.97 -0.01
C THR A 18 -1.84 9.34 0.16
N PHE A 19 -1.39 10.32 -0.63
CA PHE A 19 -0.15 11.03 -0.33
C PHE A 19 -0.44 12.21 0.60
N ASN A 20 0.59 12.62 1.34
CA ASN A 20 0.60 13.94 1.98
C ASN A 20 0.86 15.05 0.93
N GLN A 21 0.87 16.32 1.36
CA GLN A 21 0.90 17.48 0.47
C GLN A 21 2.10 17.53 -0.48
N ASP A 22 3.29 17.13 -0.02
CA ASP A 22 4.53 17.16 -0.81
C ASP A 22 4.89 15.80 -1.43
N GLY A 23 4.08 14.76 -1.18
CA GLY A 23 4.30 13.41 -1.69
C GLY A 23 5.44 12.63 -1.01
N SER A 24 6.05 13.14 0.06
CA SER A 24 7.11 12.45 0.80
C SER A 24 6.60 11.25 1.61
N ILE A 25 5.29 11.20 1.91
CA ILE A 25 4.64 10.12 2.65
C ILE A 25 3.49 9.55 1.84
N PHE A 26 3.50 8.23 1.67
CA PHE A 26 2.36 7.47 1.19
C PHE A 26 1.69 6.78 2.38
N ALA A 27 0.48 7.22 2.73
CA ALA A 27 -0.34 6.64 3.79
C ALA A 27 -1.33 5.64 3.21
N TYR A 28 -1.51 4.50 3.87
CA TYR A 28 -2.49 3.49 3.46
C TYR A 28 -3.10 2.77 4.66
N ALA A 29 -4.40 2.46 4.58
CA ALA A 29 -5.13 1.73 5.61
C ALA A 29 -5.26 0.26 5.24
N VAL A 30 -5.03 -0.62 6.21
CA VAL A 30 -5.14 -2.08 6.06
C VAL A 30 -6.19 -2.58 7.04
N CYS A 31 -7.31 -3.03 6.50
CA CYS A 31 -8.41 -3.64 7.24
C CYS A 31 -9.30 -4.49 6.31
N TYR A 32 -10.22 -5.24 6.90
CA TYR A 32 -11.17 -6.02 6.11
C TYR A 32 -12.16 -5.08 5.38
N ASP A 33 -12.36 -5.33 4.09
CA ASP A 33 -13.04 -4.43 3.13
C ASP A 33 -14.41 -4.95 2.66
N TRP A 34 -14.89 -6.02 3.29
CA TRP A 34 -16.15 -6.72 3.00
C TRP A 34 -16.18 -7.45 1.65
N SER A 35 -15.04 -7.58 0.98
CA SER A 35 -14.93 -8.32 -0.30
C SER A 35 -15.42 -9.78 -0.24
N LYS A 36 -15.53 -10.37 0.96
CA LYS A 36 -16.04 -11.73 1.19
C LYS A 36 -17.28 -11.77 2.10
N GLY A 37 -18.04 -10.68 2.18
CA GLY A 37 -19.26 -10.58 2.99
C GLY A 37 -19.03 -10.37 4.49
N ALA A 38 -20.11 -10.02 5.20
CA ALA A 38 -20.07 -9.74 6.64
C ALA A 38 -19.80 -10.99 7.48
N GLU A 39 -20.18 -12.17 6.99
CA GLU A 39 -19.94 -13.46 7.62
C GLU A 39 -18.46 -13.83 7.76
N LYS A 40 -17.59 -13.19 6.97
CA LYS A 40 -16.13 -13.33 7.08
C LYS A 40 -15.48 -12.24 7.93
N HIS A 41 -16.26 -11.32 8.48
CA HIS A 41 -15.76 -10.35 9.45
C HIS A 41 -15.87 -10.92 10.87
N ASN A 42 -14.75 -10.94 11.59
CA ASN A 42 -14.74 -11.19 13.03
C ASN A 42 -14.35 -9.92 13.79
N PRO A 43 -15.30 -9.18 14.38
CA PRO A 43 -15.02 -7.95 15.12
C PRO A 43 -14.04 -8.12 16.28
N SER A 44 -14.05 -9.28 16.96
CA SER A 44 -13.19 -9.54 18.12
C SER A 44 -11.69 -9.60 17.78
N THR A 45 -11.37 -9.93 16.53
CA THR A 45 -9.98 -10.03 16.03
C THR A 45 -9.68 -9.02 14.92
N ALA A 46 -10.66 -8.20 14.54
CA ALA A 46 -10.49 -7.23 13.48
C ALA A 46 -9.47 -6.16 13.88
N LYS A 47 -8.46 -5.97 13.04
CA LYS A 47 -7.47 -4.92 13.20
C LYS A 47 -7.58 -3.95 12.03
N THR A 48 -7.57 -2.67 12.36
CA THR A 48 -7.45 -1.58 11.41
C THR A 48 -6.14 -0.87 11.68
N ASN A 49 -5.22 -0.99 10.75
CA ASN A 49 -3.90 -0.36 10.86
C ASN A 49 -3.75 0.70 9.78
N ILE A 50 -3.15 1.82 10.14
CA ILE A 50 -2.71 2.85 9.19
C ILE A 50 -1.19 2.78 9.14
N PHE A 51 -0.65 2.61 7.94
CA PHE A 51 0.77 2.56 7.70
C PHE A 51 1.21 3.82 6.95
N LEU A 52 2.40 4.30 7.28
CA LEU A 52 3.06 5.41 6.61
C LEU A 52 4.33 4.89 5.96
N HIS A 53 4.45 5.09 4.64
CA HIS A 53 5.64 4.76 3.87
C HIS A 53 6.37 6.04 3.48
N SER A 54 7.64 6.15 3.86
CA SER A 54 8.52 7.22 3.38
C SER A 54 8.88 6.94 1.93
N VAL A 55 8.38 7.77 1.03
CA VAL A 55 8.52 7.58 -0.41
C VAL A 55 9.96 7.82 -0.84
N GLN A 56 10.54 6.87 -1.55
CA GLN A 56 11.84 7.02 -2.20
C GLN A 56 11.65 7.46 -3.65
N GLU A 57 12.52 8.33 -4.15
CA GLU A 57 12.40 8.89 -5.50
C GLU A 57 12.39 7.79 -6.59
N SER A 58 13.11 6.69 -6.36
CA SER A 58 13.14 5.52 -7.23
C SER A 58 11.80 4.77 -7.36
N GLU A 59 10.88 4.95 -6.41
CA GLU A 59 9.58 4.26 -6.37
C GLU A 59 8.54 4.97 -7.23
N VAL A 60 8.68 6.29 -7.41
CA VAL A 60 7.69 7.14 -8.08
C VAL A 60 8.15 7.66 -9.45
N LYS A 61 9.46 7.68 -9.72
CA LYS A 61 9.95 8.03 -11.05
C LYS A 61 9.56 6.95 -12.07
N GLY A 62 8.78 7.35 -13.06
CA GLY A 62 8.42 6.50 -14.19
C GLY A 62 9.67 5.96 -14.89
N LYS A 63 9.66 4.67 -15.24
CA LYS A 63 10.79 4.07 -15.96
C LYS A 63 10.97 4.77 -17.32
N PRO A 64 12.20 5.11 -17.72
CA PRO A 64 12.43 5.73 -19.02
C PRO A 64 11.89 4.82 -20.13
N ARG A 65 11.08 5.38 -21.02
CA ARG A 65 10.59 4.65 -22.20
C ARG A 65 11.77 4.38 -23.11
N VAL A 66 12.22 3.13 -23.19
CA VAL A 66 13.18 2.71 -24.20
C VAL A 66 12.43 2.67 -25.53
N ASN A 67 12.58 3.70 -26.35
CA ASN A 67 12.13 3.67 -27.74
C ASN A 67 12.96 2.59 -28.46
N LYS A 68 12.36 1.42 -28.70
CA LYS A 68 12.89 0.44 -29.65
C LYS A 68 12.69 1.03 -31.05
N LYS A 69 13.79 1.47 -31.67
CA LYS A 69 13.84 1.64 -33.13
C LYS A 69 13.95 0.27 -33.78
#